data_AF-A0A424Y0N0-F1
#
_entry.id   AF-A0A424Y0N0-F1
#
_cell.length_a   1.000
_cell.length_b   1.000
_cell.length_c   1.000
_cell.angle_alpha   90.00
_cell.angle_beta   90.00
_cell.angle_gamma   90.00
#
_symmetry.space_group_name_H-M   'P 1'
#
loop_
_entity.id
_entity.type
_entity.pdbx_description
1 polymer ?
#
loop_
_entity_poly.entity_id
_entity_poly.type
_entity_poly.pdbx_seq_one_letter_code
_entity_poly.pdbx_strand_id
1 'polypeptide(L)'
;DVVPACFKYRRLEGKPLTAENKSIVVYHNIKFAPHIINLFKYNKIEVDLELFDRVPTVGKTRKKLVSQTYSTVLECYGKGFADR
;
A
#
# COMPACT_ATOMS: atom_id res chain seq x y z
N ASP A 1 6.31 -1.61 -18.18
CA ASP A 1 6.73 -2.30 -16.95
C ASP A 1 5.97 -1.77 -15.74
N VAL A 2 5.93 -2.53 -14.64
CA VAL A 2 5.37 -2.09 -13.36
C VAL A 2 6.36 -2.39 -12.23
N VAL A 3 6.41 -1.54 -11.21
CA VAL A 3 7.18 -1.77 -9.98
C VAL A 3 6.18 -1.95 -8.85
N PRO A 4 5.97 -3.18 -8.36
CA PRO A 4 5.13 -3.39 -7.19
C PRO A 4 5.69 -2.68 -5.97
N ALA A 5 4.79 -2.22 -5.10
CA ALA A 5 5.14 -1.61 -3.83
C ALA A 5 4.17 -2.11 -2.75
N CYS A 6 4.71 -2.39 -1.56
CA CYS A 6 3.94 -2.69 -0.37
C CYS A 6 4.13 -1.56 0.65
N PHE A 7 3.03 -0.99 1.11
CA PHE A 7 3.00 0.10 2.08
C PHE A 7 2.37 -0.40 3.37
N LYS A 8 3.13 -0.41 4.47
CA LYS A 8 2.62 -0.72 5.81
C LYS A 8 2.52 0.56 6.63
N TYR A 9 1.31 1.12 6.69
CA TYR A 9 1.01 2.28 7.53
C TYR A 9 1.10 1.90 9.02
N ARG A 10 1.96 2.60 9.76
CA ARG A 10 2.25 2.34 11.18
C ARG A 10 1.55 3.33 12.10
N ARG A 11 1.72 4.63 11.82
CA ARG A 11 1.22 5.70 12.68
C ARG A 11 0.66 6.87 11.87
N LEU A 12 -0.33 7.53 12.44
CA LEU A 12 -0.93 8.77 11.96
C LEU A 12 -0.84 9.79 13.10
N GLU A 13 -0.20 10.93 12.88
CA GLU A 13 0.03 11.95 13.92
C GLU A 13 0.65 11.36 15.20
N GLY A 14 1.60 10.43 15.04
CA GLY A 14 2.26 9.74 16.17
C GLY A 14 1.38 8.71 16.90
N LYS A 15 0.10 8.56 16.56
CA LYS A 15 -0.80 7.54 17.11
C LYS A 15 -0.74 6.26 16.26
N PRO A 16 -0.76 5.06 16.87
CA PRO A 16 -0.85 3.82 16.11
C PRO A 16 -2.03 3.81 15.16
N LEU A 17 -1.84 3.21 13.98
CA LEU A 17 -2.95 2.98 13.06
C LEU A 17 -3.86 1.89 13.63
N THR A 18 -5.16 2.17 13.71
CA THR A 18 -6.19 1.28 14.22
C THR A 18 -7.26 1.05 13.16
N ALA A 19 -8.18 0.12 13.36
CA ALA A 19 -9.27 -0.13 12.41
C ALA A 19 -10.14 1.12 12.20
N GLU A 20 -10.29 1.95 13.23
CA GLU A 20 -11.12 3.16 13.25
C GLU A 20 -10.47 4.32 12.48
N ASN A 21 -9.13 4.43 12.48
CA ASN A 21 -8.41 5.53 11.83
C ASN A 21 -7.77 5.13 10.48
N LYS A 22 -7.69 3.83 10.16
CA LYS A 22 -7.06 3.31 8.93
C LYS A 22 -7.71 3.84 7.65
N SER A 23 -9.01 4.11 7.65
CA SER A 23 -9.74 4.65 6.49
C SER A 23 -9.27 6.05 6.07
N ILE A 24 -8.57 6.77 6.95
CA ILE A 24 -7.97 8.06 6.65
C ILE A 24 -6.85 7.92 5.63
N VAL A 25 -6.03 6.87 5.77
CA VAL A 25 -4.80 6.67 4.97
C VAL A 25 -4.93 5.63 3.87
N VAL A 26 -5.88 4.69 4.00
CA VAL A 26 -6.07 3.62 3.02
C VAL A 26 -7.09 4.02 1.97
N TYR A 27 -6.64 4.09 0.72
CA TYR A 27 -7.51 4.26 -0.45
C TYR A 27 -8.17 2.93 -0.85
N HIS A 28 -9.40 2.70 -0.41
CA HIS A 28 -10.20 1.55 -0.84
C HIS A 28 -11.70 1.90 -0.85
N ASN A 29 -12.40 1.64 -1.96
CA ASN A 29 -13.84 1.92 -2.13
C ASN A 29 -14.28 3.38 -1.86
N ILE A 30 -13.38 4.35 -2.06
CA ILE A 30 -13.66 5.79 -1.93
C ILE A 30 -13.21 6.52 -3.20
N LYS A 31 -13.73 7.73 -3.44
CA LYS A 31 -13.26 8.56 -4.55
C LYS A 31 -11.88 9.13 -4.24
N PHE A 32 -11.01 9.18 -5.24
CA PHE A 32 -9.62 9.64 -5.08
C PHE A 32 -9.53 11.09 -4.57
N ALA A 33 -10.25 12.02 -5.19
CA ALA A 33 -10.20 13.44 -4.84
C ALA A 33 -10.54 13.76 -3.36
N PRO A 34 -11.65 13.28 -2.77
CA PRO A 34 -11.92 13.52 -1.35
C PRO A 34 -10.94 12.79 -0.43
N HIS A 35 -10.40 11.63 -0.85
CA HIS A 35 -9.39 10.93 -0.07
C HIS A 35 -8.08 11.71 0.03
N ILE A 36 -7.56 12.21 -1.10
CA ILE A 36 -6.30 12.95 -1.11
C ILE A 36 -6.40 14.27 -0.34
N ILE A 37 -7.54 14.98 -0.44
CA ILE A 37 -7.78 16.19 0.36
C ILE A 37 -7.81 15.86 1.85
N ASN A 38 -8.41 14.74 2.24
CA ASN A 38 -8.43 14.31 3.63
C ASN A 38 -7.03 13.97 4.16
N LEU A 39 -6.19 13.34 3.34
CA LEU A 39 -4.79 13.05 3.67
C LEU A 39 -3.99 14.32 3.98
N PHE A 40 -4.19 15.40 3.22
CA PHE A 40 -3.51 16.69 3.46
C PHE A 40 -3.89 17.39 4.78
N LYS A 41 -4.92 16.92 5.49
CA LYS A 41 -5.24 17.43 6.84
C LYS A 41 -4.30 16.91 7.91
N TYR A 42 -3.49 15.91 7.59
CA TYR A 42 -2.54 15.28 8.49
C TYR A 42 -1.12 15.66 8.06
N ASN A 43 -0.30 16.03 9.02
CA ASN A 43 1.07 16.50 8.84
C ASN A 43 2.08 15.34 8.85
N LYS A 44 1.77 14.24 9.55
CA LYS A 44 2.71 13.12 9.72
C LYS A 44 2.03 11.77 9.59
N ILE A 45 2.53 10.99 8.63
CA ILE A 45 2.17 9.58 8.42
C ILE A 45 3.46 8.77 8.42
N GLU A 46 3.54 7.75 9.27
CA GLU A 46 4.68 6.83 9.32
C GLU A 46 4.32 5.55 8.56
N VAL A 47 5.13 5.21 7.56
CA VAL A 47 4.88 4.11 6.62
C VAL A 47 6.17 3.36 6.37
N ASP A 48 6.12 2.03 6.45
CA ASP A 48 7.19 1.19 5.92
C ASP A 48 6.91 0.90 4.44
N LEU A 49 7.91 1.10 3.59
CA LEU A 49 7.82 0.88 2.14
C LEU A 49 8.76 -0.26 1.74
N GLU A 50 8.19 -1.30 1.13
CA GLU A 50 8.95 -2.33 0.41
C GLU A 50 8.69 -2.16 -1.08
N LEU A 51 9.74 -1.93 -1.86
CA LEU A 51 9.69 -1.92 -3.32
C LEU A 51 10.17 -3.28 -3.84
N PHE A 52 9.44 -3.85 -4.78
CA PHE A 52 9.82 -5.12 -5.40
C PHE A 52 10.45 -4.93 -6.76
N ASP A 53 11.01 -6.01 -7.29
CA ASP A 53 11.57 -6.04 -8.62
C ASP A 53 10.56 -5.65 -9.70
N ARG A 54 11.08 -4.98 -10.72
CA ARG A 54 10.31 -4.57 -11.89
C ARG A 54 9.72 -5.80 -12.59
N VAL A 55 8.41 -5.77 -12.82
CA VAL A 55 7.71 -6.79 -13.60
C VAL A 55 7.53 -6.31 -15.05
N PRO A 56 8.09 -7.03 -16.04
CA PRO A 56 7.90 -6.70 -17.45
C PRO A 56 6.43 -6.80 -17.85
N THR A 57 5.94 -5.82 -18.62
CA THR A 57 4.54 -5.78 -19.08
C THR A 57 4.33 -6.39 -20.46
N VAL A 58 5.40 -6.57 -21.23
CA VAL A 58 5.34 -7.09 -22.61
C VAL A 58 4.73 -8.50 -22.61
N GLY A 59 3.74 -8.73 -23.48
CA GLY A 59 3.09 -10.03 -23.64
C GLY A 59 2.19 -10.46 -22.48
N LYS A 60 1.91 -9.58 -21.50
CA LYS A 60 1.03 -9.90 -20.36
C LYS A 60 -0.26 -9.08 -20.40
N THR A 61 -1.37 -9.74 -20.08
CA THR A 61 -2.64 -9.05 -19.84
C THR A 61 -2.61 -8.35 -18.48
N ARG A 62 -3.43 -7.30 -18.34
CA ARG A 62 -3.64 -6.60 -17.05
C ARG A 62 -4.00 -7.59 -15.93
N LYS A 63 -4.88 -8.56 -16.20
CA LYS A 63 -5.29 -9.57 -15.22
C LYS A 63 -4.10 -10.39 -14.72
N LYS A 64 -3.20 -10.80 -15.62
CA LYS A 64 -2.00 -11.58 -15.26
C LYS A 64 -1.02 -10.75 -14.44
N LEU A 65 -0.82 -9.48 -14.80
CA LEU A 65 0.02 -8.54 -14.06
C LEU A 65 -0.51 -8.30 -12.64
N VAL A 66 -1.81 -8.08 -12.50
CA VAL A 66 -2.45 -7.89 -11.19
C VAL A 66 -2.33 -9.15 -10.34
N SER A 67 -2.62 -10.33 -10.89
CA SER A 67 -2.51 -11.59 -10.15
C SER A 67 -1.08 -11.83 -9.66
N GLN A 68 -0.08 -11.66 -10.52
CA GLN A 68 1.34 -11.82 -10.16
C GLN A 68 1.75 -10.83 -9.07
N THR A 69 1.40 -9.55 -9.25
CA THR A 69 1.74 -8.48 -8.30
C THR A 69 1.06 -8.69 -6.95
N TYR A 70 -0.20 -9.13 -6.96
CA TYR A 70 -0.96 -9.42 -5.75
C TYR A 70 -0.31 -10.54 -4.93
N SER A 71 0.12 -11.63 -5.57
CA SER A 71 0.85 -12.71 -4.90
C SER A 71 2.13 -12.21 -4.24
N THR A 72 2.95 -11.43 -4.95
CA THR A 72 4.18 -10.84 -4.39
C THR A 72 3.90 -9.98 -3.16
N VAL A 73 2.89 -9.11 -3.22
CA VAL A 73 2.52 -8.24 -2.09
C VAL A 73 1.95 -9.06 -0.93
N LEU A 74 1.12 -10.07 -1.20
CA LEU A 74 0.53 -10.93 -0.18
C LEU A 74 1.60 -11.71 0.59
N GLU A 75 2.60 -12.25 -0.10
CA GLU A 75 3.74 -12.92 0.53
C GLU A 75 4.53 -11.98 1.45
N CYS A 76 4.70 -10.71 1.07
CA CYS A 76 5.35 -9.71 1.92
C CYS A 76 4.57 -9.44 3.22
N TYR A 77 3.24 -9.37 3.16
CA TYR A 77 2.41 -9.27 4.37
C TYR A 77 2.49 -10.55 5.22
N GLY A 78 2.48 -11.72 4.59
CA GLY A 78 2.46 -13.03 5.27
C GLY A 78 3.78 -13.43 5.93
N LYS A 79 4.92 -13.02 5.36
CA LYS A 79 6.26 -13.27 5.94
C LYS A 79 6.54 -12.46 7.21
N GLY A 80 5.66 -11.53 7.56
CA GLY A 80 5.85 -10.66 8.70
C GLY A 80 6.96 -9.65 8.46
N PHE A 81 6.59 -8.38 8.45
CA PHE A 81 7.40 -7.29 9.02
C PHE A 81 7.68 -7.52 10.54
N ALA A 82 7.87 -8.78 10.97
CA ALA A 82 7.97 -9.23 12.34
C ALA A 82 9.44 -9.36 12.79
N ASP A 83 10.40 -9.39 11.85
CA ASP A 83 11.83 -9.57 12.13
C ASP A 83 12.74 -8.44 11.58
N ARG A 84 12.23 -7.21 11.43
CA ARG A 84 13.05 -6.03 11.10
C ARG A 84 12.70 -4.83 11.95
#